data_AF-A0A916UZH0-F1
#
_entry.id   AF-A0A916UZH0-F1
#
_cell.length_a   1.000
_cell.length_b   1.000
_cell.length_c   1.000
_cell.angle_alpha   90.00
_cell.angle_beta   90.00
_cell.angle_gamma   90.00
#
_symmetry.space_group_name_H-M   'P 1'
#
loop_
_entity.id
_entity.type
_entity.pdbx_description
1 polymer ?
#
loop_
_entity_poly.entity_id
_entity_poly.type
_entity_poly.pdbx_seq_one_letter_code
_entity_poly.pdbx_strand_id
1 'polypeptide(L)'
;MWQSMSLDFNRPYYLLGYAAGDESPQLGHTFLFWELDRLVHYCREVLSDDAKRLTQVSMICPNWMTKSAGWQMVDISEIRQVKVKRGNVPIFVYVAKDGRELSDSRSNLHLKKTGPHESILTVEV
;
A
#
# COMPACT_ATOMS: atom_id res chain seq x y z
N MET A 1 -21.23 -5.80 -11.42
CA MET A 1 -21.46 -4.34 -11.58
C MET A 1 -20.16 -3.72 -12.05
N TRP A 2 -20.17 -2.97 -13.15
CA TRP A 2 -18.98 -2.31 -13.68
C TRP A 2 -19.01 -0.83 -13.30
N GLN A 3 -17.89 -0.30 -12.82
CA GLN A 3 -17.73 1.11 -12.49
C GLN A 3 -16.55 1.70 -13.27
N SER A 4 -16.72 2.92 -13.78
CA SER A 4 -15.65 3.73 -14.36
C SER A 4 -15.22 4.77 -13.34
N MET A 5 -13.92 5.03 -13.26
CA MET A 5 -13.34 6.04 -12.37
C MET A 5 -12.21 6.77 -13.09
N SER A 6 -12.04 8.05 -12.78
CA SER A 6 -10.92 8.86 -13.26
C SER A 6 -9.89 9.01 -12.15
N LEU A 7 -8.63 8.72 -12.49
CA LEU A 7 -7.50 8.77 -11.56
C LEU A 7 -6.52 9.87 -11.99
N ASP A 8 -5.87 10.50 -11.03
CA ASP A 8 -4.76 11.43 -11.24
C ASP A 8 -3.48 10.63 -11.52
N PHE A 9 -2.80 10.97 -12.61
CA PHE A 9 -1.62 10.24 -13.06
C PHE A 9 -0.37 10.45 -12.19
N ASN A 10 -0.41 11.34 -11.20
CA ASN A 10 0.79 11.75 -10.46
C ASN A 10 0.93 11.17 -9.05
N ARG A 11 0.06 10.23 -8.65
CA ARG A 11 0.04 9.64 -7.30
C ARG A 11 -0.23 8.13 -7.33
N PRO A 12 0.24 7.38 -6.32
CA PRO A 12 -0.16 5.99 -6.15
C PRO A 12 -1.61 5.89 -5.69
N TYR A 13 -2.24 4.76 -6.01
CA TYR A 13 -3.54 4.37 -5.46
C TYR A 13 -3.42 3.02 -4.79
N TYR A 14 -4.16 2.80 -3.70
CA TYR A 14 -4.11 1.60 -2.90
C TYR A 14 -5.43 0.86 -3.00
N LEU A 15 -5.37 -0.39 -3.45
CA LEU A 15 -6.48 -1.32 -3.45
C LEU A 15 -6.44 -2.13 -2.15
N LEU A 16 -7.53 -2.10 -1.40
CA LEU A 16 -7.72 -2.90 -0.19
C LEU A 16 -8.84 -3.91 -0.43
N GLY A 17 -8.53 -5.19 -0.32
CA GLY A 17 -9.48 -6.29 -0.32
C GLY A 17 -9.63 -6.88 1.07
N TYR A 18 -10.87 -7.10 1.50
CA TYR A 18 -11.16 -7.93 2.68
C TYR A 18 -12.41 -8.77 2.46
N ALA A 19 -12.52 -9.86 3.21
CA ALA A 19 -13.72 -10.69 3.29
C ALA A 19 -14.41 -10.43 4.64
N ALA A 20 -15.73 -10.40 4.66
CA ALA A 20 -16.52 -10.29 5.89
C ALA A 20 -17.53 -11.44 6.00
N GLY A 21 -17.70 -11.93 7.23
CA GLY A 21 -18.67 -12.95 7.61
C GLY A 21 -18.03 -14.25 8.12
N ASP A 22 -18.68 -14.82 9.13
CA ASP A 22 -18.26 -16.07 9.77
C ASP A 22 -18.68 -17.32 8.96
N GLU A 23 -19.61 -17.15 8.01
CA GLU A 23 -20.19 -18.24 7.23
C GLU A 23 -19.92 -18.12 5.73
N SER A 24 -19.85 -19.26 5.05
CA SER A 24 -19.68 -19.33 3.60
C SER A 24 -21.02 -19.10 2.87
N PRO A 25 -21.07 -18.27 1.81
CA PRO A 25 -19.96 -17.57 1.15
C PRO A 25 -19.65 -16.20 1.80
N GLN A 26 -18.37 -15.92 2.01
CA GLN A 26 -17.91 -14.63 2.50
C GLN A 26 -18.12 -13.52 1.45
N LEU A 27 -18.64 -12.37 1.88
CA LEU A 27 -18.77 -11.20 1.02
C LEU A 27 -17.41 -10.53 0.87
N GLY A 28 -16.90 -10.52 -0.36
CA GLY A 28 -15.68 -9.80 -0.71
C GLY A 28 -15.96 -8.31 -0.88
N HIS A 29 -15.19 -7.50 -0.18
CA HIS A 29 -15.22 -6.05 -0.29
C HIS A 29 -13.90 -5.54 -0.88
N THR A 30 -13.98 -4.49 -1.69
CA THR A 30 -12.81 -3.86 -2.29
C THR A 30 -12.95 -2.36 -2.24
N PHE A 31 -11.92 -1.70 -1.72
CA PHE A 31 -11.85 -0.25 -1.58
C PHE A 31 -10.62 0.28 -2.31
N LEU A 32 -10.75 1.51 -2.84
CA LEU A 32 -9.65 2.23 -3.47
C LEU A 32 -9.37 3.50 -2.67
N PHE A 33 -8.12 3.66 -2.26
CA PHE A 33 -7.62 4.82 -1.53
C PHE A 33 -6.53 5.53 -2.33
N TRP A 34 -6.34 6.81 -2.06
CA TRP A 34 -5.21 7.60 -2.59
C TRP A 34 -4.41 8.27 -1.47
N GLU A 35 -4.95 8.28 -0.25
CA GLU A 35 -4.29 8.76 0.97
C GLU A 35 -3.80 7.55 1.77
N LEU A 36 -2.48 7.48 2.01
CA LEU A 36 -1.88 6.38 2.76
C LEU A 36 -2.45 6.26 4.19
N ASP A 37 -2.69 7.39 4.86
CA ASP A 37 -3.23 7.39 6.22
C ASP A 37 -4.60 6.72 6.31
N ARG A 38 -5.45 6.90 5.28
CA ARG A 38 -6.76 6.24 5.20
C ARG A 38 -6.64 4.74 4.97
N LEU A 39 -5.72 4.31 4.10
CA LEU A 39 -5.42 2.89 3.91
C LEU A 39 -5.01 2.26 5.24
N VAL A 40 -4.02 2.85 5.91
CA VAL A 40 -3.49 2.32 7.17
C VAL A 40 -4.57 2.27 8.25
N HIS A 41 -5.40 3.31 8.35
CA HIS A 41 -6.55 3.34 9.25
C HIS A 41 -7.51 2.17 8.97
N TYR A 42 -7.94 2.00 7.71
CA TYR A 42 -8.87 0.93 7.33
C TYR A 42 -8.28 -0.47 7.52
N CYS A 43 -7.00 -0.66 7.22
CA CYS A 43 -6.32 -1.93 7.49
C CYS A 43 -6.38 -2.27 8.98
N ARG A 44 -6.16 -1.29 9.86
CA ARG A 44 -6.26 -1.50 11.31
C ARG A 44 -7.68 -1.84 11.74
N GLU A 45 -8.69 -1.15 11.18
CA GLU A 45 -10.09 -1.47 11.46
C GLU A 45 -10.44 -2.90 11.05
N VAL A 46 -10.02 -3.33 9.85
CA VAL A 46 -10.24 -4.70 9.36
C VAL A 46 -9.51 -5.72 10.22
N LEU A 47 -8.25 -5.47 10.59
CA LEU A 47 -7.46 -6.39 11.41
C LEU A 47 -7.92 -6.45 12.88
N SER A 48 -8.65 -5.45 13.36
CA SER A 48 -9.22 -5.43 14.71
C SER A 48 -10.57 -6.13 14.84
N ASP A 49 -11.17 -6.55 13.73
CA ASP A 49 -12.49 -7.17 13.67
C ASP A 49 -12.35 -8.64 13.27
N ASP A 50 -12.57 -9.55 14.22
CA ASP A 50 -12.39 -11.00 14.02
C ASP A 50 -13.33 -11.58 12.93
N ALA A 51 -14.45 -10.91 12.64
CA ALA A 51 -15.38 -11.31 11.59
C ALA A 51 -14.92 -10.86 10.18
N LYS A 52 -13.80 -10.13 10.10
CA LYS A 52 -13.19 -9.67 8.86
C LYS A 52 -11.81 -10.28 8.68
N ARG A 53 -11.45 -10.49 7.42
CA ARG A 53 -10.12 -10.97 7.04
C ARG A 53 -9.58 -10.13 5.91
N LEU A 54 -8.43 -9.50 6.14
CA LEU A 54 -7.67 -8.83 5.10
C LEU A 54 -7.26 -9.86 4.04
N THR A 55 -7.62 -9.62 2.77
CA THR A 55 -7.32 -10.55 1.67
C THR A 55 -6.33 -9.98 0.67
N GLN A 56 -6.24 -8.66 0.56
CA GLN A 56 -5.35 -8.02 -0.38
C GLN A 56 -5.01 -6.59 0.03
N VAL A 57 -3.74 -6.23 -0.12
CA VAL A 57 -3.32 -4.83 -0.21
C VAL A 57 -2.44 -4.72 -1.44
N SER A 58 -2.86 -3.92 -2.41
CA SER A 58 -2.11 -3.69 -3.65
C SER A 58 -1.96 -2.20 -3.90
N MET A 59 -0.93 -1.82 -4.62
CA MET A 59 -0.68 -0.45 -5.04
C MET A 59 -0.69 -0.38 -6.56
N ILE A 60 -1.53 0.49 -7.11
CA ILE A 60 -1.45 0.92 -8.49
C ILE A 60 -0.37 2.00 -8.56
N CYS A 61 0.78 1.60 -9.07
CA CYS A 61 2.00 2.38 -9.10
C CYS A 61 2.08 3.19 -10.39
N PRO A 62 2.33 4.51 -10.30
CA PRO A 62 2.76 5.28 -11.46
C PRO A 62 4.17 4.85 -11.91
N ASN A 63 4.48 5.07 -13.18
CA ASN A 63 5.73 4.64 -13.83
C ASN A 63 7.02 5.07 -13.11
N TRP A 64 7.01 6.23 -12.46
CA TRP A 64 8.17 6.77 -11.75
C TRP A 64 8.54 5.95 -10.50
N MET A 65 7.60 5.17 -9.95
CA MET A 65 7.82 4.36 -8.77
C MET A 65 8.41 2.98 -9.10
N THR A 66 7.96 2.36 -10.20
CA THR A 66 8.37 1.00 -10.60
C THR A 66 9.51 0.97 -11.61
N LYS A 67 9.91 2.13 -12.16
CA LYS A 67 10.89 2.24 -13.27
C LYS A 67 10.49 1.42 -14.51
N SER A 68 9.22 1.08 -14.63
CA SER A 68 8.66 0.33 -15.76
C SER A 68 7.92 1.26 -16.72
N ALA A 69 7.70 0.81 -17.95
CA ALA A 69 6.77 1.48 -18.85
C ALA A 69 5.33 1.26 -18.37
N GLY A 70 4.61 2.35 -18.10
CA GLY A 70 3.20 2.30 -17.72
C GLY A 70 2.92 2.07 -16.24
N TRP A 71 1.63 2.00 -15.94
CA TRP A 71 1.09 1.77 -14.60
C TRP A 71 1.15 0.29 -14.26
N GLN A 72 1.55 -0.05 -13.04
CA GLN A 72 1.62 -1.43 -12.59
C GLN A 72 0.87 -1.60 -11.29
N MET A 73 0.10 -2.68 -11.17
CA MET A 73 -0.43 -3.12 -9.90
C MET A 73 0.61 -3.99 -9.20
N VAL A 74 0.90 -3.69 -7.94
CA VAL A 74 1.90 -4.40 -7.13
C VAL A 74 1.26 -4.79 -5.80
N ASP A 75 1.26 -6.08 -5.47
CA ASP A 75 0.80 -6.53 -4.16
C ASP A 75 1.83 -6.19 -3.09
N ILE A 76 1.36 -5.55 -2.02
CA ILE A 76 2.20 -5.01 -0.94
C ILE A 76 2.14 -5.96 0.26
N SER A 77 3.31 -6.33 0.78
CA SER A 77 3.47 -7.11 2.01
C SER A 77 3.80 -6.22 3.21
N GLU A 78 4.44 -5.07 3.00
CA GLU A 78 4.84 -4.19 4.10
C GLU A 78 4.90 -2.73 3.65
N ILE A 79 4.56 -1.80 4.56
CA ILE A 79 4.78 -0.36 4.40
C ILE A 79 5.64 0.13 5.56
N ARG A 80 6.78 0.72 5.22
CA ARG A 80 7.75 1.27 6.18
C ARG A 80 7.81 2.79 6.08
N GLN A 81 7.92 3.43 7.22
CA GLN A 81 8.24 4.85 7.32
C GLN A 81 9.73 5.02 7.66
N VAL A 82 10.44 5.78 6.84
CA VAL A 82 11.85 6.11 7.01
C VAL A 82 11.99 7.58 7.39
N LYS A 83 12.58 7.83 8.56
CA LYS A 83 12.90 9.20 9.03
C LYS A 83 14.26 9.61 8.45
N VAL A 84 14.27 10.57 7.52
CA VAL A 84 15.52 11.09 6.95
C VAL A 84 16.05 12.19 7.85
N LYS A 85 17.30 12.05 8.32
CA LYS A 85 17.95 12.99 9.26
C LYS A 85 17.97 14.46 8.81
N ARG A 86 17.74 14.77 7.53
CA ARG A 86 17.82 16.12 6.94
C ARG A 86 16.51 16.64 6.35
N GLY A 87 15.41 15.88 6.44
CA GLY A 87 14.11 16.31 5.92
C GLY A 87 13.00 16.00 6.91
N ASN A 88 12.19 16.99 7.25
CA ASN A 88 10.98 16.80 8.08
C ASN A 88 9.87 16.04 7.34
N VAL A 89 10.08 15.67 6.07
CA VAL A 89 9.11 14.93 5.27
C VAL A 89 9.40 13.43 5.41
N PRO A 90 8.45 12.63 5.91
CA PRO A 90 8.62 11.18 5.99
C PRO A 90 8.73 10.58 4.59
N ILE A 91 9.62 9.61 4.40
CA ILE A 91 9.69 8.81 3.19
C ILE A 91 9.03 7.46 3.46
N PHE A 92 8.11 7.06 2.60
CA PHE A 92 7.50 5.74 2.66
C PHE A 92 8.19 4.79 1.68
N VAL A 93 8.49 3.59 2.19
CA VAL A 93 9.03 2.48 1.41
C VAL A 93 8.00 1.36 1.45
N TYR A 94 7.61 0.88 0.28
CA TYR A 94 6.66 -0.21 0.12
C TYR A 94 7.44 -1.47 -0.26
N VAL A 95 7.21 -2.57 0.44
CA VAL A 95 7.78 -3.87 0.12
C VAL A 95 6.69 -4.67 -0.60
N ALA A 96 6.99 -5.12 -1.80
CA ALA A 96 6.12 -5.97 -2.58
C ALA A 96 6.18 -7.42 -2.09
N LYS A 97 5.14 -8.22 -2.36
CA LYS A 97 5.12 -9.66 -2.05
C LYS A 97 6.25 -10.45 -2.72
N ASP A 98 6.77 -9.96 -3.85
CA ASP A 98 7.93 -10.53 -4.55
C ASP A 98 9.29 -10.04 -4.01
N GLY A 99 9.29 -9.25 -2.93
CA GLY A 99 10.48 -8.72 -2.28
C GLY A 99 11.04 -7.43 -2.89
N ARG A 100 10.45 -6.90 -3.97
CA ARG A 100 10.87 -5.60 -4.53
C ARG A 100 10.53 -4.47 -3.58
N GLU A 101 11.44 -3.50 -3.44
CA GLU A 101 11.19 -2.26 -2.69
C GLU A 101 10.82 -1.12 -3.66
N LEU A 102 9.75 -0.41 -3.34
CA LEU A 102 9.26 0.78 -4.03
C LEU A 102 9.35 1.99 -3.09
N SER A 103 9.66 3.17 -3.63
CA SER A 103 9.78 4.39 -2.84
C SER A 103 8.86 5.47 -3.40
N ASP A 104 8.17 6.19 -2.52
CA ASP A 104 7.35 7.36 -2.87
C ASP A 104 8.18 8.58 -3.29
N SER A 105 9.50 8.49 -3.15
CA SER A 105 10.39 9.56 -3.58
C SER A 105 10.59 9.51 -5.10
N ARG A 106 10.11 10.56 -5.81
CA ARG A 106 10.47 10.81 -7.22
C ARG A 106 11.98 10.97 -7.41
N SER A 107 12.68 11.41 -6.37
CA SER A 107 14.13 11.36 -6.33
C SER A 107 14.53 9.91 -6.09
N ASN A 108 15.33 9.32 -6.99
CA ASN A 108 16.08 8.09 -6.73
C ASN A 108 17.09 8.35 -5.59
N LEU A 109 16.60 8.58 -4.39
CA LEU A 109 17.38 8.49 -3.18
C LEU A 109 17.78 7.02 -3.15
N HIS A 110 19.02 6.75 -3.52
CA HIS A 110 19.69 5.53 -3.11
C HIS A 110 19.62 5.54 -1.57
N LEU A 111 18.56 4.93 -1.05
CA LEU A 111 18.37 4.61 0.36
C LEU A 111 19.43 3.54 0.68
N LYS A 112 20.71 3.94 0.64
CA LYS A 112 21.77 3.23 1.36
C LYS A 112 21.25 3.15 2.78
N LYS A 113 20.99 1.94 3.28
CA LYS A 113 20.58 1.60 4.65
C LYS A 113 21.15 2.60 5.68
N THR A 114 20.47 3.72 5.94
CA THR A 114 20.99 4.79 6.80
C THR A 114 19.84 5.49 7.52
N GLY A 115 19.13 4.72 8.33
CA GLY A 115 18.22 5.26 9.34
C GLY A 115 17.45 4.15 10.05
N PRO A 116 17.03 4.38 11.31
CA PRO A 116 15.98 3.56 11.91
C PRO A 116 14.73 3.65 11.02
N HIS A 117 14.12 2.50 10.75
CA HIS A 117 12.85 2.38 10.03
C HIS A 117 11.78 1.87 11.00
N GLU A 118 10.55 2.30 10.77
CA GLU A 118 9.39 1.87 11.55
C GLU A 118 8.39 1.24 10.57
N SER A 119 8.06 -0.04 10.77
CA SER A 119 6.97 -0.66 10.01
C SER A 119 5.66 -0.08 10.53
N ILE A 120 4.87 0.48 9.62
CA ILE A 120 3.57 1.09 9.95
C ILE A 120 2.40 0.19 9.55
N LEU A 121 2.65 -0.78 8.66
CA LEU A 121 1.71 -1.81 8.24
C LEU A 121 2.48 -3.05 7.75
N THR A 122 2.16 -4.21 8.31
CA THR A 122 2.57 -5.54 7.80
C THR A 122 1.32 -6.28 7.38
N VAL A 123 1.35 -6.87 6.19
CA VAL A 123 0.20 -7.54 5.56
C VAL A 123 0.52 -9.03 5.46
N GLU A 124 -0.02 -9.79 6.40
CA GLU A 124 -0.02 -11.26 6.39
C GLU A 124 -1.36 -11.72 5.83
N VAL A 125 -1.35 -12.20 4.58
CA VAL A 125 -2.52 -12.81 3.91
C VAL A 125 -2.26 -14.29 3.71
#